data_AF-A0A511VF54-F1
#
_entry.id   AF-A0A511VF54-F1
#
_cell.length_a   1.000
_cell.length_b   1.000
_cell.length_c   1.000
_cell.angle_alpha   90.00
_cell.angle_beta   90.00
_cell.angle_gamma   90.00
#
_symmetry.space_group_name_H-M   'P 1'
#
loop_
_entity.id
_entity.type
_entity.pdbx_description
1 polymer ?
#
loop_
_entity_poly.entity_id
_entity_poly.type
_entity_poly.pdbx_seq_one_letter_code
_entity_poly.pdbx_strand_id
1 'polypeptide(L)'
;MSYYDNQEAKVNLMHALVKNGWKVFGYKPDQSDMMVDYWSPAHWNGIAEKDGFVLVVDNRTTSYSGHKVVERNYKQSAINQDRIRAKQSESETIKEVYPTFQHGNPRGCNWHIEKDGAIVDKGTGIFSCYQANDRKKQEAIIEKFVSRFEKAIRSAAELVAEEVKQVVKVTKPVEIERKSFQVGDLVKFDWLNGFYKVQKIDIYGDKLAYFFIRLGKKYQELKANGKNNFYITAKNIERYIEQESAKLFELREVEEVTSKTVYKKAKRKQQQSSNASVMSITGEIATDSEDAEISTRPGVTVTLNEKKNGIEVYFDSKPALEVLAQLKAYGFRWFRPKKSWITKQTPKRLEFVQSLEPAQEKVVESVESSIADTSADYSLINPRLTDAQQAVLDVRLSKPNVKPLRLFQDKDGYAILECMNTSLETPYPFCFMWDKDGNQKRAGAAEKFNLEEFTLIREYQSTQSQSIENGTIFSHPDLTSKQNGYISKRLAHWQKTGVGVPVRLYKSAQYDWALLECIHRDGKTMYMRIFNGYADFIYNFRFINRDSFIPIHDFTTVEQEVIQCTV
;
A
#
# COMPACT_ATOMS: atom_id res chain seq x y z
N MET A 1 10.30 3.41 20.30
CA MET A 1 10.89 3.28 18.95
C MET A 1 9.80 3.39 17.93
N SER A 2 9.98 4.31 16.99
CA SER A 2 9.09 4.50 15.85
C SER A 2 9.31 3.39 14.79
N TYR A 3 8.40 3.31 13.82
CA TYR A 3 8.58 2.44 12.65
C TYR A 3 9.88 2.79 11.89
N TYR A 4 10.19 4.09 11.75
CA TYR A 4 11.37 4.55 11.04
C TYR A 4 12.66 4.23 11.80
N ASP A 5 12.66 4.32 13.14
CA ASP A 5 13.81 3.92 13.98
C ASP A 5 14.15 2.43 13.75
N ASN A 6 13.13 1.58 13.65
CA ASN A 6 13.33 0.15 13.40
C ASN A 6 13.87 -0.10 11.98
N GLN A 7 13.44 0.69 10.99
CA GLN A 7 13.96 0.62 9.63
C GLN A 7 15.42 1.07 9.56
N GLU A 8 15.76 2.16 10.24
CA GLU A 8 17.11 2.67 10.32
C GLU A 8 18.03 1.67 11.04
N ALA A 9 17.57 1.05 12.13
CA ALA A 9 18.32 -0.01 12.81
C ALA A 9 18.66 -1.19 11.86
N LYS A 10 17.71 -1.60 11.02
CA LYS A 10 17.93 -2.65 10.01
C LYS A 10 18.94 -2.19 8.95
N VAL A 11 18.81 -0.98 8.42
CA VAL A 11 19.72 -0.43 7.41
C VAL A 11 21.15 -0.27 7.96
N ASN A 12 21.30 0.18 9.20
CA ASN A 12 22.59 0.29 9.87
C ASN A 12 23.29 -1.07 10.03
N LEU A 13 22.53 -2.10 10.45
CA LEU A 13 23.04 -3.47 10.49
C LEU A 13 23.44 -3.95 9.09
N MET A 14 22.59 -3.72 8.08
CA MET A 14 22.81 -4.11 6.70
C MET A 14 24.13 -3.57 6.15
N HIS A 15 24.43 -2.28 6.37
CA HIS A 15 25.71 -1.70 5.94
C HIS A 15 26.91 -2.43 6.56
N ALA A 16 26.83 -2.80 7.83
CA ALA A 16 27.89 -3.56 8.49
C ALA A 16 27.99 -5.00 7.97
N LEU A 17 26.87 -5.64 7.65
CA LEU A 17 26.85 -6.97 7.01
C LEU A 17 27.54 -6.93 5.64
N VAL A 18 27.21 -5.95 4.80
CA VAL A 18 27.86 -5.75 3.48
C VAL A 18 29.37 -5.56 3.66
N LYS A 19 29.80 -4.73 4.62
CA LYS A 19 31.22 -4.53 4.94
C LYS A 19 31.93 -5.83 5.34
N ASN A 20 31.20 -6.79 5.92
CA ASN A 20 31.71 -8.09 6.33
C ASN A 20 31.47 -9.21 5.29
N GLY A 21 31.18 -8.84 4.04
CA GLY A 21 31.08 -9.77 2.92
C GLY A 21 29.76 -10.53 2.82
N TRP A 22 28.71 -10.07 3.50
CA TRP A 22 27.36 -10.61 3.30
C TRP A 22 26.75 -10.05 2.02
N LYS A 23 26.12 -10.92 1.24
CA LYS A 23 25.26 -10.52 0.14
C LYS A 23 23.89 -10.17 0.70
N VAL A 24 23.42 -8.95 0.46
CA VAL A 24 22.14 -8.45 1.00
C VAL A 24 21.11 -8.34 -0.12
N PHE A 25 19.85 -8.63 0.21
CA PHE A 25 18.73 -8.64 -0.74
C PHE A 25 17.63 -7.68 -0.29
N GLY A 26 16.94 -7.04 -1.24
CA GLY A 26 15.83 -6.15 -0.92
C GLY A 26 16.21 -4.87 -0.20
N TYR A 27 17.40 -4.34 -0.48
CA TYR A 27 17.78 -3.00 -0.06
C TYR A 27 17.27 -1.97 -1.05
N LYS A 28 16.63 -0.92 -0.53
CA LYS A 28 16.26 0.29 -1.26
C LYS A 28 17.02 1.47 -0.62
N PRO A 29 17.82 2.22 -1.38
CA PRO A 29 18.50 3.40 -0.87
C PRO A 29 17.51 4.53 -0.53
N ASP A 30 17.97 5.49 0.25
CA ASP A 30 17.19 6.70 0.54
C ASP A 30 16.95 7.49 -0.75
N GLN A 31 15.69 7.77 -1.05
CA GLN A 31 15.23 8.55 -2.19
C GLN A 31 14.46 9.80 -1.75
N SER A 32 14.56 10.16 -0.47
CA SER A 32 13.97 11.38 0.07
C SER A 32 14.61 12.60 -0.57
N ASP A 33 13.79 13.55 -1.01
CA ASP A 33 14.27 14.81 -1.56
C ASP A 33 13.93 15.93 -0.59
N MET A 34 14.97 16.48 0.05
CA MET A 34 14.86 17.54 1.05
C MET A 34 14.29 18.85 0.49
N MET A 35 14.24 18.99 -0.83
CA MET A 35 13.72 20.18 -1.52
C MET A 35 12.21 20.08 -1.76
N VAL A 36 11.60 18.92 -1.48
CA VAL A 36 10.17 18.65 -1.57
C VAL A 36 9.69 17.93 -0.30
N ASP A 37 8.39 17.67 -0.18
CA ASP A 37 7.80 16.85 0.88
C ASP A 37 7.86 15.34 0.58
N TYR A 38 8.60 14.95 -0.47
CA TYR A 38 8.80 13.56 -0.85
C TYR A 38 9.76 12.87 0.11
N TRP A 39 9.18 12.06 1.00
CA TRP A 39 9.89 11.27 2.01
C TRP A 39 9.87 9.78 1.63
N SER A 40 11.04 9.23 1.32
CA SER A 40 11.24 7.82 0.95
C SER A 40 12.57 7.31 1.51
N PRO A 41 12.66 7.10 2.85
CA PRO A 41 13.90 6.73 3.52
C PRO A 41 14.40 5.37 3.07
N ALA A 42 15.68 5.10 3.34
CA ALA A 42 16.29 3.82 3.07
C ALA A 42 15.54 2.68 3.79
N HIS A 43 15.43 1.53 3.12
CA HIS A 43 14.72 0.36 3.63
C HIS A 43 15.49 -0.91 3.31
N TRP A 44 15.45 -1.90 4.22
CA TRP A 44 15.95 -3.23 3.95
C TRP A 44 14.93 -4.30 4.39
N ASN A 45 14.70 -5.27 3.50
CA ASN A 45 13.76 -6.39 3.72
C ASN A 45 14.26 -7.40 4.77
N GLY A 46 15.52 -7.27 5.23
CA GLY A 46 16.06 -8.10 6.31
C GLY A 46 16.60 -9.46 5.86
N ILE A 47 16.95 -9.62 4.58
CA ILE A 47 17.47 -10.87 4.03
C ILE A 47 18.94 -10.69 3.61
N ALA A 48 19.82 -11.55 4.12
CA ALA A 48 21.22 -11.61 3.72
C ALA A 48 21.72 -13.06 3.62
N GLU A 49 22.73 -13.28 2.79
CA GLU A 49 23.35 -14.58 2.56
C GLU A 49 24.88 -14.48 2.64
N LYS A 50 25.50 -15.49 3.25
CA LYS A 50 26.96 -15.67 3.25
C LYS A 50 27.30 -17.15 3.40
N ASP A 51 28.14 -17.69 2.52
CA ASP A 51 28.59 -19.09 2.54
C ASP A 51 27.42 -20.12 2.57
N GLY A 52 26.31 -19.77 1.91
CA GLY A 52 25.07 -20.53 1.89
C GLY A 52 24.32 -20.58 3.23
N PHE A 53 24.67 -19.71 4.19
CA PHE A 53 23.87 -19.40 5.37
C PHE A 53 22.97 -18.20 5.07
N VAL A 54 21.71 -18.28 5.50
CA VAL A 54 20.71 -17.22 5.27
C VAL A 54 20.38 -16.55 6.59
N LEU A 55 20.64 -15.25 6.70
CA LEU A 55 20.20 -14.41 7.81
C LEU A 55 18.84 -13.78 7.47
N VAL A 56 17.87 -13.98 8.35
CA VAL A 56 16.51 -13.43 8.23
C VAL A 56 16.23 -12.54 9.44
N VAL A 57 15.97 -11.26 9.18
CA VAL A 57 15.74 -10.20 10.18
C VAL A 57 14.33 -9.64 10.01
N ASP A 58 13.59 -9.55 11.11
CA ASP A 58 12.27 -8.94 11.20
C ASP A 58 11.23 -9.46 10.18
N ASN A 59 11.26 -10.77 9.93
CA ASN A 59 10.38 -11.48 9.02
C ASN A 59 9.65 -12.62 9.72
N ARG A 60 8.32 -12.51 9.87
CA ARG A 60 7.50 -13.54 10.55
C ARG A 60 7.03 -14.67 9.63
N THR A 61 7.20 -14.51 8.32
CA THR A 61 6.68 -15.41 7.28
C THR A 61 7.80 -15.84 6.34
N THR A 62 7.51 -16.80 5.47
CA THR A 62 8.44 -17.28 4.43
C THR A 62 8.22 -16.60 3.07
N SER A 63 7.49 -15.48 3.02
CA SER A 63 7.13 -14.78 1.78
C SER A 63 8.33 -14.32 0.93
N TYR A 64 9.47 -14.05 1.58
CA TYR A 64 10.70 -13.66 0.90
C TYR A 64 11.61 -14.84 0.54
N SER A 65 11.26 -16.06 0.93
CA SER A 65 12.01 -17.26 0.59
C SER A 65 11.90 -17.55 -0.90
N GLY A 66 13.03 -17.55 -1.61
CA GLY A 66 13.06 -17.74 -3.06
C GLY A 66 12.35 -16.65 -3.86
N HIS A 67 12.09 -15.49 -3.24
CA HIS A 67 11.37 -14.38 -3.87
C HIS A 67 12.17 -13.83 -5.06
N LYS A 68 11.47 -13.60 -6.19
CA LYS A 68 12.07 -13.09 -7.43
C LYS A 68 11.69 -11.63 -7.62
N VAL A 69 12.68 -10.76 -7.70
CA VAL A 69 12.52 -9.37 -8.10
C VAL A 69 12.61 -9.30 -9.61
N VAL A 70 11.50 -8.93 -10.25
CA VAL A 70 11.41 -8.80 -11.71
C VAL A 70 11.49 -7.33 -12.12
N GLU A 71 12.26 -7.04 -13.16
CA GLU A 71 12.17 -5.80 -13.92
C GLU A 71 11.18 -5.98 -15.06
N ARG A 72 10.22 -5.08 -15.14
CA ARG A 72 9.37 -4.95 -16.31
C ARG A 72 9.94 -3.87 -17.20
N ASN A 73 10.51 -4.28 -18.32
CA ASN A 73 10.96 -3.35 -19.35
C ASN A 73 9.80 -3.05 -20.29
N TYR A 74 9.27 -1.83 -20.19
CA TYR A 74 8.31 -1.33 -21.16
C TYR A 74 9.08 -0.82 -22.36
N LYS A 75 8.87 -1.44 -23.55
CA LYS A 75 9.35 -0.83 -24.80
C LYS A 75 8.62 0.50 -24.97
N GLN A 76 9.35 1.60 -24.92
CA GLN A 76 8.81 2.92 -25.25
C GLN A 76 8.44 2.89 -26.76
N SER A 77 7.17 2.60 -27.10
CA SER A 77 6.73 2.73 -28.49
C SER A 77 6.69 4.21 -28.84
N ALA A 78 7.62 4.64 -29.68
CA ALA A 78 7.50 5.94 -30.32
C ALA A 78 6.22 5.93 -31.16
N ILE A 79 5.41 6.97 -30.96
CA ILE A 79 4.26 7.41 -31.78
C ILE A 79 2.92 6.72 -31.46
N ASN A 80 1.94 7.62 -31.27
CA ASN A 80 0.52 7.37 -31.06
C ASN A 80 -0.08 6.59 -32.25
N GLN A 81 -0.67 5.43 -31.97
CA GLN A 81 -1.91 4.85 -32.55
C GLN A 81 -1.95 3.30 -32.55
N ASP A 82 -0.87 2.59 -32.23
CA ASP A 82 -0.84 1.11 -32.23
C ASP A 82 -0.82 0.44 -30.84
N ARG A 83 -1.38 1.06 -29.80
CA ARG A 83 -1.38 0.47 -28.44
C ARG A 83 -2.40 -0.66 -28.23
N ILE A 84 -3.23 -0.98 -29.23
CA ILE A 84 -4.24 -2.06 -29.13
C ILE A 84 -3.74 -3.39 -29.73
N ARG A 85 -2.60 -3.43 -30.45
CA ARG A 85 -2.08 -4.69 -31.03
C ARG A 85 -0.73 -5.18 -30.53
N ALA A 86 -0.07 -4.48 -29.60
CA ALA A 86 1.19 -4.96 -29.02
C ALA A 86 0.98 -5.62 -27.64
N LYS A 87 0.17 -6.67 -27.57
CA LYS A 87 0.36 -7.73 -26.57
C LYS A 87 1.49 -8.64 -27.07
N GLN A 88 2.66 -8.06 -27.37
CA GLN A 88 3.79 -8.78 -27.95
C GLN A 88 5.09 -8.31 -27.30
N SER A 89 5.61 -9.22 -26.46
CA SER A 89 6.86 -9.21 -25.70
C SER A 89 6.97 -8.18 -24.56
N GLU A 90 6.18 -8.36 -23.50
CA GLU A 90 6.67 -8.02 -22.15
C GLU A 90 7.85 -8.96 -21.86
N SER A 91 9.07 -8.48 -21.96
CA SER A 91 10.23 -9.24 -21.49
C SER A 91 10.42 -8.93 -20.01
N GLU A 92 9.99 -9.84 -19.14
CA GLU A 92 10.33 -9.78 -17.72
C GLU A 92 11.76 -10.31 -17.54
N THR A 93 12.65 -9.47 -17.01
CA THR A 93 14.01 -9.88 -16.65
C THR A 93 14.11 -10.00 -15.14
N ILE A 94 14.51 -11.16 -14.64
CA ILE A 94 14.73 -11.38 -13.21
C ILE A 94 15.98 -10.61 -12.79
N LYS A 95 15.84 -9.58 -11.94
CA LYS A 95 16.95 -8.80 -11.40
C LYS A 95 17.69 -9.53 -10.28
N GLU A 96 16.92 -10.07 -9.35
CA GLU A 96 17.43 -10.59 -8.10
C GLU A 96 16.55 -11.74 -7.64
N VAL A 97 17.16 -12.85 -7.24
CA VAL A 97 16.49 -13.99 -6.62
C VAL A 97 16.99 -14.10 -5.20
N TYR A 98 16.07 -14.08 -4.25
CA TYR A 98 16.37 -14.18 -2.83
C TYR A 98 16.74 -15.63 -2.49
N PRO A 99 17.57 -15.85 -1.45
CA PRO A 99 17.85 -17.19 -0.97
C PRO A 99 16.58 -17.86 -0.46
N THR A 100 16.56 -19.19 -0.50
CA THR A 100 15.49 -20.00 0.07
C THR A 100 15.76 -20.29 1.54
N PHE A 101 14.74 -20.12 2.37
CA PHE A 101 14.72 -20.47 3.78
C PHE A 101 13.33 -21.03 4.16
N GLN A 102 13.26 -21.90 5.16
CA GLN A 102 12.06 -22.64 5.53
C GLN A 102 11.28 -22.02 6.69
N HIS A 103 11.92 -21.11 7.44
CA HIS A 103 11.35 -20.59 8.67
C HIS A 103 11.21 -19.06 8.67
N GLY A 104 10.06 -18.58 9.16
CA GLY A 104 9.97 -17.22 9.68
C GLY A 104 10.69 -17.10 11.03
N ASN A 105 10.96 -15.88 11.47
CA ASN A 105 11.61 -15.64 12.76
C ASN A 105 10.83 -16.33 13.90
N PRO A 106 11.51 -17.19 14.69
CA PRO A 106 10.88 -17.89 15.80
C PRO A 106 10.15 -16.96 16.77
N ARG A 107 9.15 -17.50 17.47
CA ARG A 107 8.38 -16.72 18.45
C ARG A 107 9.31 -16.04 19.45
N GLY A 108 9.10 -14.74 19.66
CA GLY A 108 9.91 -13.93 20.57
C GLY A 108 11.28 -13.53 20.01
N CYS A 109 11.70 -14.03 18.84
CA CYS A 109 12.94 -13.63 18.15
C CYS A 109 12.64 -12.58 17.06
N ASN A 110 13.63 -11.74 16.73
CA ASN A 110 13.56 -10.78 15.61
C ASN A 110 14.68 -10.98 14.57
N TRP A 111 15.50 -12.00 14.73
CA TRP A 111 16.39 -12.51 13.68
C TRP A 111 16.69 -14.00 13.88
N HIS A 112 17.10 -14.69 12.81
CA HIS A 112 17.65 -16.04 12.86
C HIS A 112 18.58 -16.29 11.67
N ILE A 113 19.48 -17.27 11.80
CA ILE A 113 20.34 -17.76 10.71
C ILE A 113 19.91 -19.19 10.40
N GLU A 114 19.73 -19.49 9.12
CA GLU A 114 19.35 -20.81 8.62
C GLU A 114 20.45 -21.39 7.72
N LYS A 115 20.65 -22.70 7.79
CA LYS A 115 21.46 -23.49 6.85
C LYS A 115 20.71 -24.76 6.51
N ASP A 116 20.49 -25.01 5.22
CA ASP A 116 19.86 -26.23 4.71
C ASP A 116 18.51 -26.56 5.40
N GLY A 117 17.66 -25.55 5.63
CA GLY A 117 16.35 -25.73 6.28
C GLY A 117 16.38 -25.73 7.81
N ALA A 118 17.56 -25.70 8.45
CA ALA A 118 17.69 -25.74 9.90
C ALA A 118 18.18 -24.41 10.48
N ILE A 119 17.53 -23.94 11.55
CA ILE A 119 17.94 -22.74 12.29
C ILE A 119 19.19 -23.05 13.11
N VAL A 120 20.31 -22.38 12.79
CA VAL A 120 21.60 -22.57 13.46
C VAL A 120 21.84 -21.58 14.61
N ASP A 121 21.29 -20.36 14.52
CA ASP A 121 21.23 -19.39 15.63
C ASP A 121 19.99 -18.49 15.49
N LYS A 122 19.55 -17.90 16.60
CA LYS A 122 18.42 -16.98 16.66
C LYS A 122 18.54 -16.02 17.82
N GLY A 123 17.89 -14.87 17.73
CA GLY A 123 17.92 -13.92 18.84
C GLY A 123 16.95 -12.76 18.73
N THR A 124 17.14 -11.84 19.66
CA THR A 124 16.37 -10.61 19.83
C THR A 124 17.27 -9.39 19.77
N GLY A 125 16.67 -8.21 19.89
CA GLY A 125 17.41 -6.97 20.14
C GLY A 125 17.98 -6.30 18.90
N ILE A 126 17.71 -6.79 17.68
CA ILE A 126 18.28 -6.19 16.46
C ILE A 126 18.00 -4.68 16.32
N PHE A 127 16.84 -4.23 16.78
CA PHE A 127 16.46 -2.82 16.69
C PHE A 127 17.27 -1.89 17.61
N SER A 128 18.12 -2.42 18.50
CA SER A 128 19.10 -1.62 19.26
C SER A 128 20.26 -1.11 18.41
N CYS A 129 20.37 -1.55 17.14
CA CYS A 129 21.28 -1.02 16.12
C CYS A 129 20.93 0.41 15.65
N TYR A 130 19.97 1.06 16.30
CA TYR A 130 19.70 2.48 16.19
C TYR A 130 19.82 3.15 17.56
N GLN A 131 20.62 4.22 17.65
CA GLN A 131 20.74 5.08 18.82
C GLN A 131 20.73 6.54 18.34
N ALA A 132 19.63 7.27 18.61
CA ALA A 132 19.42 8.62 18.10
C ALA A 132 20.57 9.60 18.40
N ASN A 133 21.19 9.47 19.58
CA ASN A 133 22.18 10.42 20.08
C ASN A 133 23.56 9.80 20.39
N ASP A 134 23.75 8.49 20.18
CA ASP A 134 24.98 7.79 20.59
C ASP A 134 25.48 6.84 19.50
N ARG A 135 26.15 7.43 18.51
CA ARG A 135 26.71 6.71 17.37
C ARG A 135 27.78 5.70 17.78
N LYS A 136 28.60 5.99 18.79
CA LYS A 136 29.64 5.07 19.26
C LYS A 136 29.03 3.81 19.86
N LYS A 137 28.01 3.96 20.71
CA LYS A 137 27.26 2.83 21.26
C LYS A 137 26.54 2.05 20.17
N GLN A 138 25.97 2.74 19.18
CA GLN A 138 25.34 2.10 18.02
C GLN A 138 26.33 1.21 17.25
N GLU A 139 27.48 1.76 16.88
CA GLU A 139 28.54 1.03 16.16
C GLU A 139 29.01 -0.19 16.96
N ALA A 140 29.24 -0.04 18.27
CA ALA A 140 29.60 -1.16 19.15
C ALA A 140 28.51 -2.24 19.25
N ILE A 141 27.22 -1.87 19.22
CA ILE A 141 26.11 -2.83 19.20
C ILE A 141 26.08 -3.59 17.87
N ILE A 142 26.25 -2.88 16.76
CA ILE A 142 26.26 -3.47 15.42
C ILE A 142 27.42 -4.46 15.28
N GLU A 143 28.61 -4.10 15.73
CA GLU A 143 29.79 -4.98 15.73
C GLU A 143 29.57 -6.24 16.59
N LYS A 144 28.87 -6.11 17.73
CA LYS A 144 28.48 -7.28 18.55
C LYS A 144 27.52 -8.22 17.81
N PHE A 145 26.55 -7.69 17.06
CA PHE A 145 25.66 -8.53 16.25
C PHE A 145 26.39 -9.20 15.10
N VAL A 146 27.20 -8.46 14.35
CA VAL A 146 27.98 -9.02 13.24
C VAL A 146 28.93 -10.11 13.74
N SER A 147 29.71 -9.84 14.80
CA SER A 147 30.59 -10.87 15.38
C SER A 147 29.84 -12.10 15.87
N ARG A 148 28.62 -11.93 16.39
CA ARG A 148 27.74 -13.06 16.75
C ARG A 148 27.34 -13.86 15.52
N PHE A 149 26.95 -13.23 14.43
CA PHE A 149 26.56 -13.92 13.20
C PHE A 149 27.74 -14.66 12.58
N GLU A 150 28.90 -14.02 12.48
CA GLU A 150 30.14 -14.66 12.01
C GLU A 150 30.52 -15.87 12.87
N LYS A 151 30.40 -15.74 14.20
CA LYS A 151 30.62 -16.85 15.12
C LYS A 151 29.60 -17.99 14.90
N ALA A 152 28.33 -17.66 14.67
CA ALA A 152 27.29 -18.64 14.40
C ALA A 152 27.60 -19.44 13.12
N ILE A 153 27.92 -18.76 12.02
CA ILE A 153 28.33 -19.38 10.75
C ILE A 153 29.55 -20.27 10.96
N ARG A 154 30.62 -19.74 11.58
CA ARG A 154 31.85 -20.53 11.83
C ARG A 154 31.56 -21.77 12.68
N SER A 155 30.78 -21.62 13.74
CA SER A 155 30.45 -22.73 14.63
C SER A 155 29.59 -23.79 13.95
N ALA A 156 28.70 -23.39 13.03
CA ALA A 156 27.83 -24.29 12.30
C ALA A 156 28.55 -24.96 11.11
N ALA A 157 29.47 -24.26 10.45
CA ALA A 157 30.34 -24.82 9.41
C ALA A 157 31.28 -25.91 9.97
N GLU A 158 31.65 -25.84 11.25
CA GLU A 158 32.41 -26.88 11.95
C GLU A 158 31.57 -28.14 12.30
N LEU A 159 30.25 -28.14 12.06
CA LEU A 159 29.34 -29.25 12.37
C LEU A 159 29.02 -30.07 11.12
N VAL A 160 29.15 -31.40 11.25
CA VAL A 160 28.69 -32.34 10.21
C VAL A 160 27.23 -32.70 10.50
N ALA A 161 26.37 -32.57 9.50
CA ALA A 161 24.97 -32.97 9.57
C ALA A 161 24.85 -34.50 9.56
N GLU A 162 24.22 -35.08 10.59
CA GLU A 162 23.88 -36.50 10.64
C GLU A 162 22.35 -36.62 10.73
N GLU A 163 21.73 -37.33 9.78
CA GLU A 163 20.31 -37.62 9.84
C GLU A 163 20.03 -38.70 10.88
N VAL A 164 19.46 -38.31 12.02
CA VAL A 164 19.03 -39.26 13.05
C VAL A 164 17.56 -39.58 12.80
N LYS A 165 17.28 -40.85 12.48
CA LYS A 165 15.91 -41.38 12.41
C LYS A 165 15.37 -41.56 13.83
N GLN A 166 14.38 -40.76 14.21
CA GLN A 166 13.71 -40.86 15.50
C GLN A 166 12.32 -41.48 15.32
N VAL A 167 12.08 -42.61 15.98
CA VAL A 167 10.76 -43.24 16.07
C VAL A 167 9.93 -42.46 17.09
N VAL A 168 8.84 -41.84 16.65
CA VAL A 168 7.90 -41.12 17.51
C VAL A 168 6.58 -41.90 17.52
N LYS A 169 6.08 -42.23 18.71
CA LYS A 169 4.76 -42.84 18.88
C LYS A 169 3.69 -41.75 18.76
N VAL A 170 2.82 -41.84 17.75
CA VAL A 170 1.73 -40.89 17.51
C VAL A 170 0.40 -41.62 17.52
N THR A 171 -0.55 -41.14 18.33
CA THR A 171 -1.91 -41.69 18.38
C THR A 171 -2.71 -41.23 17.15
N LYS A 172 -3.19 -42.16 16.33
CA LYS A 172 -3.97 -41.89 15.12
C LYS A 172 -5.29 -42.69 15.10
N PRO A 173 -6.35 -42.15 14.47
CA PRO A 173 -7.61 -42.84 14.28
C PRO A 173 -7.47 -43.86 13.14
N VAL A 174 -7.78 -45.12 13.43
CA VAL A 174 -7.82 -46.23 12.48
C VAL A 174 -9.27 -46.61 12.25
N GLU A 175 -9.68 -46.74 10.99
CA GLU A 175 -11.07 -47.06 10.62
C GLU A 175 -11.45 -48.48 11.06
N ILE A 176 -12.66 -48.63 11.61
CA ILE A 176 -13.24 -49.91 12.03
C ILE A 176 -14.59 -50.09 11.33
N GLU A 177 -14.84 -51.30 10.86
CA GLU A 177 -16.14 -51.69 10.32
C GLU A 177 -17.01 -52.28 11.44
N ARG A 178 -18.05 -51.55 11.84
CA ARG A 178 -19.07 -52.02 12.79
C ARG A 178 -20.43 -51.42 12.45
N LYS A 179 -21.48 -52.24 12.57
CA LYS A 179 -22.87 -51.88 12.22
C LYS A 179 -23.61 -51.06 13.27
N SER A 180 -23.06 -50.93 14.48
CA SER A 180 -23.66 -50.17 15.57
C SER A 180 -22.58 -49.42 16.34
N PHE A 181 -22.96 -48.27 16.89
CA PHE A 181 -22.06 -47.47 17.72
C PHE A 181 -22.18 -47.86 19.19
N GLN A 182 -21.07 -47.77 19.91
CA GLN A 182 -20.98 -47.91 21.35
C GLN A 182 -20.59 -46.57 21.97
N VAL A 183 -20.95 -46.39 23.24
CA VAL A 183 -20.50 -45.21 24.00
C VAL A 183 -18.98 -45.22 24.06
N GLY A 184 -18.36 -44.13 23.65
CA GLY A 184 -16.91 -43.99 23.58
C GLY A 184 -16.33 -44.07 22.16
N ASP A 185 -17.09 -44.59 21.19
CA ASP A 185 -16.59 -44.72 19.82
C ASP A 185 -16.31 -43.35 19.18
N LEU A 186 -15.24 -43.28 18.36
CA LEU A 186 -14.96 -42.11 17.52
C LEU A 186 -15.63 -42.29 16.16
N VAL A 187 -16.34 -41.26 15.71
CA VAL A 187 -17.09 -41.26 14.46
C VAL A 187 -16.68 -40.05 13.64
N LYS A 188 -16.55 -40.25 12.32
CA LYS A 188 -16.44 -39.17 11.34
C LYS A 188 -17.63 -39.24 10.41
N PHE A 189 -18.29 -38.10 10.24
CA PHE A 189 -19.35 -37.93 9.26
C PHE A 189 -18.77 -37.20 8.03
N ASP A 190 -19.21 -37.54 6.83
CA ASP A 190 -18.80 -36.88 5.59
C ASP A 190 -19.29 -35.42 5.51
N TRP A 191 -20.50 -35.13 6.01
CA TRP A 191 -21.13 -33.81 6.00
C TRP A 191 -20.74 -32.93 7.19
N LEU A 192 -19.94 -33.44 8.15
CA LEU A 192 -19.43 -32.65 9.28
C LEU A 192 -17.91 -32.61 9.31
N ASN A 193 -17.38 -31.41 9.57
CA ASN A 193 -15.94 -31.24 9.67
C ASN A 193 -15.40 -31.59 11.07
N GLY A 194 -14.71 -32.72 11.17
CA GLY A 194 -13.98 -33.15 12.36
C GLY A 194 -14.39 -34.55 12.83
N PHE A 195 -13.82 -34.95 13.97
CA PHE A 195 -14.19 -36.20 14.64
C PHE A 195 -15.17 -35.93 15.77
N TYR A 196 -16.03 -36.89 16.04
CA TYR A 196 -17.03 -36.87 17.09
C TYR A 196 -16.88 -38.11 17.95
N LYS A 197 -17.27 -38.01 19.22
CA LYS A 197 -17.32 -39.14 20.13
C LYS A 197 -18.76 -39.40 20.56
N VAL A 198 -19.15 -40.67 20.62
CA VAL A 198 -20.44 -41.08 21.16
C VAL A 198 -20.40 -40.89 22.67
N GLN A 199 -21.10 -39.89 23.19
CA GLN A 199 -21.10 -39.54 24.61
C GLN A 199 -22.07 -40.40 25.40
N LYS A 200 -23.27 -40.62 24.86
CA LYS A 200 -24.29 -41.48 25.46
C LYS A 200 -25.27 -41.98 24.41
N ILE A 201 -25.96 -43.07 24.74
CA ILE A 201 -27.05 -43.65 23.95
C ILE A 201 -28.26 -43.68 24.89
N ASP A 202 -29.34 -43.01 24.50
CA ASP A 202 -30.49 -42.75 25.38
C ASP A 202 -31.78 -42.70 24.57
N ILE A 203 -32.92 -42.82 25.23
CA ILE A 203 -34.23 -42.70 24.58
C ILE A 203 -34.60 -41.21 24.51
N TYR A 204 -34.84 -40.71 23.30
CA TYR A 204 -35.27 -39.33 23.05
C TYR A 204 -36.66 -39.32 22.42
N GLY A 205 -37.68 -38.94 23.22
CA GLY A 205 -39.09 -39.19 22.89
C GLY A 205 -39.37 -40.69 22.97
N ASP A 206 -39.83 -41.29 21.87
CA ASP A 206 -40.11 -42.74 21.77
C ASP A 206 -39.06 -43.50 20.95
N LYS A 207 -37.88 -42.89 20.70
CA LYS A 207 -36.86 -43.43 19.79
C LYS A 207 -35.49 -43.48 20.44
N LEU A 208 -34.74 -44.55 20.17
CA LEU A 208 -33.34 -44.67 20.56
C LEU A 208 -32.49 -43.64 19.80
N ALA A 209 -31.69 -42.86 20.51
CA ALA A 209 -30.83 -41.82 19.96
C ALA A 209 -29.40 -41.86 20.54
N TYR A 210 -28.45 -41.50 19.69
CA TYR A 210 -27.03 -41.40 19.99
C TYR A 210 -26.64 -39.94 20.10
N PHE A 211 -25.98 -39.59 21.19
CA PHE A 211 -25.52 -38.23 21.46
C PHE A 211 -24.02 -38.14 21.15
N PHE A 212 -23.65 -37.15 20.35
CA PHE A 212 -22.29 -36.94 19.89
C PHE A 212 -21.71 -35.65 20.46
N ILE A 213 -20.41 -35.68 20.75
CA ILE A 213 -19.63 -34.50 21.10
C ILE A 213 -18.44 -34.33 20.16
N ARG A 214 -18.19 -33.10 19.71
CA ARG A 214 -17.10 -32.78 18.80
C ARG A 214 -15.75 -32.87 19.50
N LEU A 215 -14.76 -33.42 18.80
CA LEU A 215 -13.37 -33.51 19.26
C LEU A 215 -12.50 -32.39 18.66
N GLY A 216 -11.60 -31.87 19.48
CA GLY A 216 -10.63 -30.83 19.14
C GLY A 216 -9.26 -31.39 18.76
N LYS A 217 -8.20 -30.60 18.99
CA LYS A 217 -6.82 -31.02 18.75
C LYS A 217 -6.49 -32.25 19.62
N LYS A 218 -5.71 -33.19 19.07
CA LYS A 218 -5.34 -34.45 19.73
C LYS A 218 -6.56 -35.29 20.17
N TYR A 219 -7.70 -35.16 19.50
CA TYR A 219 -8.92 -35.93 19.77
C TYR A 219 -9.51 -35.72 21.18
N GLN A 220 -9.25 -34.55 21.79
CA GLN A 220 -9.80 -34.19 23.10
C GLN A 220 -11.24 -33.66 22.99
N GLU A 221 -12.11 -34.03 23.93
CA GLU A 221 -13.50 -33.57 23.97
C GLU A 221 -13.61 -32.05 24.15
N LEU A 222 -14.43 -31.40 23.32
CA LEU A 222 -14.75 -29.98 23.47
C LEU A 222 -15.89 -29.77 24.47
N LYS A 223 -16.02 -28.54 24.99
CA LYS A 223 -17.15 -28.19 25.85
C LYS A 223 -18.47 -28.33 25.09
N ALA A 224 -19.44 -29.01 25.71
CA ALA A 224 -20.77 -29.21 25.17
C ALA A 224 -21.51 -27.85 25.04
N ASN A 225 -21.97 -27.56 23.82
CA ASN A 225 -22.82 -26.43 23.47
C ASN A 225 -23.57 -26.78 22.19
N GLY A 226 -24.62 -26.06 21.83
CA GLY A 226 -25.45 -26.39 20.66
C GLY A 226 -24.74 -26.44 19.29
N LYS A 227 -23.45 -26.10 19.20
CA LYS A 227 -22.61 -26.28 18.00
C LYS A 227 -21.72 -27.53 18.07
N ASN A 228 -21.35 -27.95 19.28
CA ASN A 228 -20.39 -29.03 19.53
C ASN A 228 -21.07 -30.34 19.91
N ASN A 229 -22.34 -30.33 20.32
CA ASN A 229 -23.10 -31.55 20.57
C ASN A 229 -24.39 -31.58 19.74
N PHE A 230 -24.76 -32.78 19.32
CA PHE A 230 -26.01 -33.06 18.64
C PHE A 230 -26.40 -34.53 18.88
N TYR A 231 -27.60 -34.90 18.49
CA TYR A 231 -28.06 -36.29 18.54
C TYR A 231 -28.52 -36.76 17.17
N ILE A 232 -28.41 -38.07 16.92
CA ILE A 232 -28.98 -38.74 15.75
C ILE A 232 -29.71 -39.98 16.23
N THR A 233 -30.89 -40.26 15.68
CA THR A 233 -31.67 -41.47 15.97
C THR A 233 -30.99 -42.73 15.41
N ALA A 234 -31.19 -43.87 16.06
CA ALA A 234 -30.59 -45.15 15.67
C ALA A 234 -30.85 -45.50 14.20
N LYS A 235 -32.10 -45.36 13.75
CA LYS A 235 -32.52 -45.59 12.36
C LYS A 235 -31.73 -44.76 11.33
N ASN A 236 -31.41 -43.51 11.66
CA ASN A 236 -30.65 -42.66 10.75
C ASN A 236 -29.17 -43.03 10.74
N ILE A 237 -28.61 -43.48 11.88
CA ILE A 237 -27.22 -43.95 11.95
C ILE A 237 -27.02 -45.20 11.12
N GLU A 238 -27.91 -46.19 11.23
CA GLU A 238 -27.85 -47.41 10.42
C GLU A 238 -27.78 -47.06 8.93
N ARG A 239 -28.67 -46.16 8.48
CA ARG A 239 -28.67 -45.63 7.11
C ARG A 239 -27.34 -44.95 6.74
N TYR A 240 -26.74 -44.17 7.65
CA TYR A 240 -25.51 -43.46 7.37
C TYR A 240 -24.27 -44.37 7.32
N ILE A 241 -24.28 -45.46 8.08
CA ILE A 241 -23.24 -46.51 7.99
C ILE A 241 -23.38 -47.24 6.65
N GLU A 242 -24.61 -47.61 6.26
CA GLU A 242 -24.88 -48.27 4.96
C GLU A 242 -24.51 -47.39 3.76
N GLN A 243 -24.68 -46.08 3.86
CA GLN A 243 -24.32 -45.11 2.82
C GLN A 243 -22.82 -44.70 2.84
N GLU A 244 -22.01 -45.29 3.71
CA GLU A 244 -20.60 -44.92 3.97
C GLU A 244 -20.38 -43.46 4.44
N SER A 245 -21.46 -42.74 4.75
CA SER A 245 -21.40 -41.36 5.21
C SER A 245 -21.03 -41.20 6.69
N ALA A 246 -21.10 -42.29 7.46
CA ALA A 246 -20.60 -42.35 8.84
C ALA A 246 -19.58 -43.49 9.00
N LYS A 247 -18.35 -43.15 9.37
CA LYS A 247 -17.23 -44.08 9.54
C LYS A 247 -16.76 -44.12 10.99
N LEU A 248 -16.50 -45.32 11.51
CA LEU A 248 -16.03 -45.53 12.88
C LEU A 248 -14.51 -45.54 12.92
N PHE A 249 -13.93 -45.01 14.00
CA PHE A 249 -12.50 -44.96 14.21
C PHE A 249 -12.15 -45.38 15.63
N GLU A 250 -10.99 -46.00 15.79
CA GLU A 250 -10.35 -46.28 17.07
C GLU A 250 -8.97 -45.62 17.10
N LEU A 251 -8.61 -45.04 18.24
CA LEU A 251 -7.29 -44.43 18.43
C LEU A 251 -6.26 -45.54 18.70
N ARG A 252 -5.34 -45.76 17.75
CA ARG A 252 -4.20 -46.66 17.92
C ARG A 252 -2.88 -45.88 17.95
N GLU A 253 -1.94 -46.37 18.74
CA GLU A 253 -0.57 -45.86 18.70
C GLU A 253 0.14 -46.38 17.45
N VAL A 254 0.55 -45.46 16.58
CA VAL A 254 1.32 -45.76 15.37
C VAL A 254 2.73 -45.22 15.55
N GLU A 255 3.74 -46.05 15.30
CA GLU A 255 5.14 -45.64 15.30
C GLU A 255 5.48 -44.98 13.96
N GLU A 256 5.78 -43.68 13.98
CA GLU A 256 6.22 -42.95 12.78
C GLU A 256 7.72 -42.66 12.87
N VAL A 257 8.44 -43.01 11.81
CA VAL A 257 9.87 -42.67 11.67
C VAL A 257 9.96 -41.24 11.14
N THR A 258 10.40 -40.32 11.98
CA THR A 258 10.67 -38.93 11.57
C THR A 258 12.17 -38.69 11.53
N SER A 259 12.67 -38.10 10.45
CA SER A 259 14.08 -37.72 10.33
C SER A 259 14.31 -36.37 11.00
N LYS A 260 15.29 -36.30 11.90
CA LYS A 260 15.78 -35.04 12.47
C LYS A 260 17.26 -34.91 12.17
N THR A 261 17.65 -33.82 11.52
CA THR A 261 19.06 -33.47 11.33
C THR A 261 19.66 -33.05 12.67
N VAL A 262 20.66 -33.79 13.16
CA VAL A 262 21.39 -33.47 14.38
C VAL A 262 22.83 -33.12 14.01
N TYR A 263 23.26 -31.94 14.45
CA TYR A 263 24.61 -31.46 14.24
C TYR A 263 25.51 -31.90 15.41
N LYS A 264 26.42 -32.85 15.17
CA LYS A 264 27.43 -33.26 16.17
C LYS A 264 28.71 -32.46 15.98
N LYS A 265 29.31 -32.02 17.10
CA LYS A 265 30.61 -31.35 17.11
C LYS A 265 31.72 -32.34 16.76
N ALA A 266 32.56 -32.01 15.79
CA ALA A 266 33.85 -32.67 15.64
C ALA A 266 34.70 -32.41 16.90
N LYS A 267 35.35 -33.44 17.46
CA LYS A 267 36.20 -33.31 18.65
C LYS A 267 37.34 -32.32 18.36
N ARG A 268 37.32 -31.17 19.05
CA ARG A 268 38.33 -30.11 18.87
C ARG A 268 39.36 -30.15 20.00
N LYS A 269 40.65 -30.20 19.61
CA LYS A 269 41.82 -29.98 20.49
C LYS A 269 41.83 -28.52 20.96
N GLN A 270 42.02 -28.31 22.26
CA GLN A 270 42.15 -27.00 22.89
C GLN A 270 43.54 -26.41 22.67
N GLN A 271 43.62 -25.11 22.45
CA GLN A 271 44.77 -24.30 22.88
C GLN A 271 44.32 -22.90 23.29
N GLN A 272 44.95 -22.45 24.38
CA GLN A 272 44.58 -21.34 25.27
C GLN A 272 44.91 -19.95 24.72
N SER A 273 44.13 -18.99 25.23
CA SER A 273 44.32 -17.54 25.22
C SER A 273 45.54 -17.08 26.03
N SER A 274 46.10 -15.93 25.66
CA SER A 274 46.83 -15.04 26.56
C SER A 274 46.46 -13.57 26.34
N ASN A 275 46.61 -12.79 27.41
CA ASN A 275 45.86 -11.60 27.79
C ASN A 275 46.59 -10.24 27.52
N ALA A 276 45.75 -9.20 27.39
CA ALA A 276 45.77 -7.87 28.07
C ALA A 276 46.75 -6.71 27.73
N SER A 277 46.13 -5.50 27.69
CA SER A 277 46.45 -4.23 28.40
C SER A 277 46.70 -3.00 27.50
N VAL A 278 45.78 -2.01 27.43
CA VAL A 278 45.53 -0.80 28.29
C VAL A 278 46.51 0.37 28.02
N MET A 279 46.02 1.54 27.57
CA MET A 279 46.07 2.83 28.32
C MET A 279 45.55 4.04 27.53
N SER A 280 44.92 4.91 28.30
CA SER A 280 44.24 6.20 28.09
C SER A 280 45.17 7.41 28.21
N ILE A 281 44.86 8.53 27.54
CA ILE A 281 45.18 9.89 28.01
C ILE A 281 44.04 10.86 27.65
N THR A 282 43.61 11.61 28.66
CA THR A 282 42.65 12.74 28.71
C THR A 282 43.33 14.09 28.40
N GLY A 283 42.54 15.06 27.94
CA GLY A 283 42.89 16.50 27.90
C GLY A 283 41.65 17.33 27.62
N GLU A 284 41.39 18.34 28.46
CA GLU A 284 40.13 19.08 28.64
C GLU A 284 40.42 20.60 28.64
N ILE A 285 39.36 21.45 28.51
CA ILE A 285 39.25 22.90 28.88
C ILE A 285 39.68 23.90 27.77
N ALA A 286 39.07 25.07 27.45
CA ALA A 286 37.98 25.99 27.93
C ALA A 286 37.63 26.91 26.72
N THR A 287 36.37 27.30 26.41
CA THR A 287 35.45 28.37 26.91
C THR A 287 35.72 29.82 26.48
N ASP A 288 34.58 30.54 26.35
CA ASP A 288 34.31 32.00 26.39
C ASP A 288 34.32 32.77 25.06
N SER A 289 33.46 33.75 24.77
CA SER A 289 32.18 34.28 25.33
C SER A 289 31.66 35.40 24.38
N GLU A 290 30.35 35.74 24.45
CA GLU A 290 29.66 37.07 24.39
C GLU A 290 30.16 38.21 23.44
N ASP A 291 29.40 39.13 22.84
CA ASP A 291 28.00 39.57 22.90
C ASP A 291 27.75 40.65 21.80
N ALA A 292 26.47 41.03 21.63
CA ALA A 292 25.94 42.35 21.23
C ALA A 292 25.63 42.73 19.77
N GLU A 293 24.49 43.42 19.66
CA GLU A 293 23.70 43.90 18.50
C GLU A 293 24.36 45.02 17.68
N ILE A 294 23.98 45.16 16.39
CA ILE A 294 23.73 46.43 15.68
C ILE A 294 22.94 46.16 14.38
N SER A 295 21.94 47.03 14.14
CA SER A 295 21.12 47.17 12.93
C SER A 295 21.95 47.47 11.67
N THR A 296 21.80 46.68 10.60
CA THR A 296 21.99 47.08 9.18
C THR A 296 21.37 46.02 8.25
N ARG A 297 20.90 46.44 7.07
CA ARG A 297 20.23 45.60 6.06
C ARG A 297 21.13 44.39 5.68
N PRO A 298 20.63 43.14 5.68
CA PRO A 298 21.47 41.98 5.38
C PRO A 298 21.90 41.97 3.91
N GLY A 299 23.19 41.70 3.67
CA GLY A 299 23.64 41.24 2.38
C GLY A 299 22.95 39.92 2.04
N VAL A 300 22.53 39.80 0.78
CA VAL A 300 21.93 38.60 0.22
C VAL A 300 22.98 37.94 -0.65
N THR A 301 23.36 36.71 -0.34
CA THR A 301 24.26 35.91 -1.20
C THR A 301 23.47 34.75 -1.80
N VAL A 302 23.56 34.58 -3.11
CA VAL A 302 22.86 33.54 -3.87
C VAL A 302 23.87 32.56 -4.42
N THR A 303 23.70 31.28 -4.10
CA THR A 303 24.54 30.20 -4.60
C THR A 303 23.69 29.20 -5.39
N LEU A 304 24.10 28.91 -6.62
CA LEU A 304 23.49 27.87 -7.45
C LEU A 304 24.20 26.53 -7.22
N ASN A 305 23.45 25.51 -6.82
CA ASN A 305 23.94 24.16 -6.62
C ASN A 305 23.62 23.29 -7.85
N GLU A 306 24.54 23.28 -8.81
CA GLU A 306 24.37 22.56 -10.08
C GLU A 306 24.12 21.06 -9.88
N LYS A 307 24.77 20.42 -8.90
CA LYS A 307 24.62 18.98 -8.62
C LYS A 307 23.22 18.59 -8.15
N LYS A 308 22.49 19.51 -7.51
CA LYS A 308 21.15 19.25 -6.95
C LYS A 308 20.05 20.05 -7.64
N ASN A 309 20.40 20.82 -8.68
CA ASN A 309 19.54 21.78 -9.39
C ASN A 309 18.77 22.68 -8.40
N GLY A 310 19.51 23.27 -7.46
CA GLY A 310 18.94 24.00 -6.32
C GLY A 310 19.51 25.41 -6.19
N ILE A 311 18.70 26.31 -5.64
CA ILE A 311 19.09 27.68 -5.28
C ILE A 311 19.25 27.72 -3.76
N GLU A 312 20.39 28.20 -3.28
CA GLU A 312 20.67 28.45 -1.86
C GLU A 312 20.79 29.96 -1.66
N VAL A 313 19.92 30.56 -0.84
CA VAL A 313 19.92 31.99 -0.52
C VAL A 313 20.36 32.17 0.93
N TYR A 314 21.40 32.97 1.12
CA TYR A 314 21.99 33.29 2.41
C TYR A 314 21.68 34.74 2.77
N PHE A 315 21.44 34.97 4.06
CA PHE A 315 21.26 36.31 4.61
C PHE A 315 22.20 36.48 5.79
N ASP A 316 22.89 37.62 5.84
CA ASP A 316 23.83 37.93 6.91
C ASP A 316 23.14 38.11 8.27
N SER A 317 21.86 38.49 8.25
CA SER A 317 21.00 38.64 9.42
C SER A 317 19.57 38.20 9.10
N LYS A 318 18.72 38.07 10.13
CA LYS A 318 17.33 37.60 9.96
C LYS A 318 16.58 38.52 8.99
N PRO A 319 16.04 38.01 7.86
CA PRO A 319 15.31 38.84 6.90
C PRO A 319 14.04 39.44 7.50
N ALA A 320 13.60 40.58 6.94
CA ALA A 320 12.32 41.19 7.28
C ALA A 320 11.15 40.21 7.05
N LEU A 321 10.05 40.39 7.80
CA LEU A 321 8.89 39.50 7.76
C LEU A 321 8.28 39.37 6.35
N GLU A 322 8.34 40.44 5.55
CA GLU A 322 7.88 40.47 4.15
C GLU A 322 8.73 39.57 3.25
N VAL A 323 10.06 39.64 3.36
CA VAL A 323 11.00 38.78 2.61
C VAL A 323 10.82 37.32 3.02
N LEU A 324 10.56 37.05 4.30
CA LEU A 324 10.24 35.70 4.79
C LEU A 324 8.91 35.17 4.23
N ALA A 325 7.90 36.03 4.11
CA ALA A 325 6.61 35.67 3.52
C ALA A 325 6.79 35.36 2.02
N GLN A 326 7.55 36.17 1.30
CA GLN A 326 7.86 35.97 -0.12
C GLN A 326 8.69 34.69 -0.34
N LEU A 327 9.75 34.46 0.43
CA LEU A 327 10.54 33.21 0.38
C LEU A 327 9.63 31.98 0.55
N LYS A 328 8.73 32.01 1.54
CA LYS A 328 7.76 30.91 1.74
C LYS A 328 6.78 30.78 0.58
N ALA A 329 6.30 31.89 0.02
CA ALA A 329 5.37 31.93 -1.13
C ALA A 329 6.01 31.34 -2.40
N TYR A 330 7.29 31.63 -2.66
CA TYR A 330 8.05 31.07 -3.77
C TYR A 330 8.55 29.63 -3.51
N GLY A 331 8.27 29.08 -2.33
CA GLY A 331 8.58 27.70 -1.98
C GLY A 331 10.02 27.48 -1.50
N PHE A 332 10.66 28.51 -0.97
CA PHE A 332 11.91 28.37 -0.23
C PHE A 332 11.65 27.78 1.15
N ARG A 333 12.59 26.96 1.62
CA ARG A 333 12.55 26.29 2.92
C ARG A 333 13.82 26.61 3.70
N TRP A 334 13.68 26.83 5.00
CA TRP A 334 14.82 27.07 5.87
C TRP A 334 15.58 25.78 6.13
N PHE A 335 16.86 25.77 5.76
CA PHE A 335 17.77 24.65 5.99
C PHE A 335 18.71 24.94 7.16
N ARG A 336 18.37 24.36 8.32
CA ARG A 336 19.06 24.62 9.60
C ARG A 336 20.58 24.38 9.57
N PRO A 337 21.13 23.30 8.96
CA PRO A 337 22.57 23.02 9.01
C PRO A 337 23.44 24.06 8.31
N LYS A 338 22.97 24.66 7.20
CA LYS A 338 23.71 25.71 6.48
C LYS A 338 23.21 27.13 6.75
N LYS A 339 22.15 27.26 7.57
CA LYS A 339 21.47 28.54 7.83
C LYS A 339 21.10 29.28 6.52
N SER A 340 20.56 28.54 5.55
CA SER A 340 20.19 29.08 4.23
C SER A 340 18.76 28.72 3.84
N TRP A 341 18.19 29.50 2.93
CA TRP A 341 16.90 29.23 2.31
C TRP A 341 17.13 28.47 1.01
N ILE A 342 16.53 27.28 0.88
CA ILE A 342 16.79 26.38 -0.24
C ILE A 342 15.51 26.06 -1.02
N THR A 343 15.62 25.95 -2.34
CA THR A 343 14.52 25.48 -3.23
C THR A 343 15.07 24.93 -4.56
N LYS A 344 14.26 24.20 -5.32
CA LYS A 344 14.65 23.73 -6.67
C LYS A 344 14.69 24.91 -7.65
N GLN A 345 15.68 24.92 -8.52
CA GLN A 345 15.85 25.93 -9.56
C GLN A 345 14.70 25.85 -10.57
N THR A 346 13.98 26.96 -10.73
CA THR A 346 12.98 27.19 -11.78
C THR A 346 13.12 28.62 -12.29
N PRO A 347 12.71 28.93 -13.53
CA PRO A 347 12.83 30.29 -14.10
C PRO A 347 12.22 31.37 -13.19
N LYS A 348 11.00 31.15 -12.69
CA LYS A 348 10.30 32.07 -11.77
C LYS A 348 11.03 32.31 -10.44
N ARG A 349 11.78 31.32 -9.94
CA ARG A 349 12.53 31.43 -8.68
C ARG A 349 13.88 32.11 -8.87
N LEU A 350 14.47 31.97 -10.05
CA LEU A 350 15.68 32.70 -10.43
C LEU A 350 15.37 34.20 -10.55
N GLU A 351 14.29 34.56 -11.22
CA GLU A 351 13.82 35.96 -11.32
C GLU A 351 13.57 36.58 -9.95
N PHE A 352 12.88 35.84 -9.06
CA PHE A 352 12.66 36.29 -7.69
C PHE A 352 13.97 36.50 -6.92
N VAL A 353 14.92 35.57 -7.04
CA VAL A 353 16.19 35.69 -6.30
C VAL A 353 17.09 36.79 -6.87
N GLN A 354 17.05 37.03 -8.18
CA GLN A 354 17.69 38.19 -8.82
C GLN A 354 17.09 39.52 -8.34
N SER A 355 15.80 39.54 -7.99
CA SER A 355 15.15 40.72 -7.38
C SER A 355 15.58 40.98 -5.93
N LEU A 356 16.24 40.02 -5.28
CA LEU A 356 16.76 40.15 -3.91
C LEU A 356 18.23 40.61 -3.88
N GLU A 357 18.94 40.62 -5.02
CA GLU A 357 20.30 41.14 -5.12
C GLU A 357 20.28 42.69 -5.20
N PRO A 358 21.22 43.40 -4.57
CA PRO A 358 21.34 44.84 -4.77
C PRO A 358 21.75 45.13 -6.22
N ALA A 359 20.82 45.70 -6.99
CA ALA A 359 21.01 46.04 -8.39
C ALA A 359 22.14 47.07 -8.57
N GLN A 360 23.08 46.77 -9.47
CA GLN A 360 23.89 47.79 -10.13
C GLN A 360 22.99 48.63 -11.06
N GLU A 361 23.19 49.95 -11.05
CA GLU A 361 22.37 50.97 -11.69
C GLU A 361 22.14 50.79 -13.21
N LYS A 362 20.90 51.06 -13.65
CA LYS A 362 20.59 51.86 -14.85
C LYS A 362 19.10 52.30 -14.95
N VAL A 363 18.83 53.49 -14.40
CA VAL A 363 18.23 54.70 -15.02
C VAL A 363 17.05 54.55 -16.05
N VAL A 364 15.87 55.07 -15.60
CA VAL A 364 14.81 55.87 -16.31
C VAL A 364 13.81 55.10 -17.21
N GLU A 365 12.47 55.28 -17.17
CA GLU A 365 11.61 56.44 -16.86
C GLU A 365 10.19 56.01 -16.37
N SER A 366 9.51 56.96 -15.73
CA SER A 366 8.18 56.97 -15.07
C SER A 366 6.99 56.78 -16.03
N VAL A 367 5.75 56.51 -15.58
CA VAL A 367 4.75 57.50 -15.09
C VAL A 367 3.72 56.86 -14.12
N GLU A 368 3.45 57.58 -13.03
CA GLU A 368 2.46 57.31 -11.96
C GLU A 368 0.99 57.61 -12.38
N SER A 369 0.00 57.02 -11.69
CA SER A 369 -1.01 57.85 -11.02
C SER A 369 -1.78 57.12 -9.90
N SER A 370 -1.85 57.83 -8.78
CA SER A 370 -2.43 57.67 -7.44
C SER A 370 -3.95 57.41 -7.31
N ILE A 371 -4.39 56.55 -6.37
CA ILE A 371 -4.99 56.78 -5.01
C ILE A 371 -6.52 57.03 -5.00
N ALA A 372 -7.30 56.21 -4.25
CA ALA A 372 -8.15 56.61 -3.11
C ALA A 372 -9.34 55.66 -2.79
N ASP A 373 -9.24 55.02 -1.63
CA ASP A 373 -10.21 54.69 -0.55
C ASP A 373 -11.76 54.63 -0.69
N THR A 374 -12.28 53.60 0.01
CA THR A 374 -13.52 53.39 0.80
C THR A 374 -14.94 53.77 0.30
N SER A 375 -15.85 52.78 0.28
CA SER A 375 -16.95 52.61 1.28
C SER A 375 -18.02 51.61 0.78
N ALA A 376 -18.76 51.03 1.73
CA ALA A 376 -19.68 49.91 1.58
C ALA A 376 -21.01 50.27 0.89
N ASP A 377 -21.56 49.34 0.09
CA ASP A 377 -23.02 49.21 -0.04
C ASP A 377 -23.45 47.77 -0.38
N TYR A 378 -24.52 47.34 0.26
CA TYR A 378 -25.18 46.05 0.11
C TYR A 378 -26.15 46.12 -1.07
N SER A 379 -25.81 45.56 -2.24
CA SER A 379 -26.81 44.98 -3.16
C SER A 379 -26.16 44.25 -4.33
N LEU A 380 -26.67 43.02 -4.57
CA LEU A 380 -26.60 42.27 -5.83
C LEU A 380 -25.18 41.95 -6.35
N ILE A 381 -24.50 41.00 -5.68
CA ILE A 381 -23.27 40.38 -6.20
C ILE A 381 -23.67 39.48 -7.38
N ASN A 382 -23.57 40.03 -8.59
CA ASN A 382 -23.25 39.22 -9.77
C ASN A 382 -22.03 38.37 -9.45
N PRO A 383 -21.97 37.08 -9.82
CA PRO A 383 -20.89 36.20 -9.41
C PRO A 383 -19.55 36.71 -9.97
N ARG A 384 -18.82 37.43 -9.11
CA ARG A 384 -17.53 38.03 -9.43
C ARG A 384 -16.55 37.52 -8.38
N LEU A 385 -15.50 36.85 -8.85
CA LEU A 385 -14.41 36.41 -8.00
C LEU A 385 -13.71 37.63 -7.41
N THR A 386 -13.21 37.52 -6.18
CA THR A 386 -12.29 38.51 -5.61
C THR A 386 -10.94 38.45 -6.33
N ASP A 387 -10.12 39.51 -6.22
CA ASP A 387 -8.78 39.53 -6.82
C ASP A 387 -7.89 38.39 -6.27
N ALA A 388 -8.06 38.04 -5.00
CA ALA A 388 -7.38 36.90 -4.38
C ALA A 388 -7.84 35.56 -4.95
N GLN A 389 -9.15 35.38 -5.19
CA GLN A 389 -9.69 34.18 -5.84
C GLN A 389 -9.24 34.09 -7.30
N GLN A 390 -9.22 35.22 -8.02
CA GLN A 390 -8.77 35.30 -9.41
C GLN A 390 -7.28 34.95 -9.53
N ALA A 391 -6.43 35.50 -8.65
CA ALA A 391 -5.00 35.18 -8.62
C ALA A 391 -4.74 33.68 -8.37
N VAL A 392 -5.47 33.06 -7.44
CA VAL A 392 -5.33 31.63 -7.14
C VAL A 392 -5.86 30.75 -8.28
N LEU A 393 -6.98 31.15 -8.90
CA LEU A 393 -7.52 30.50 -10.09
C LEU A 393 -6.50 30.52 -11.23
N ASP A 394 -5.90 31.67 -11.54
CA ASP A 394 -4.92 31.81 -12.63
C ASP A 394 -3.66 30.97 -12.38
N VAL A 395 -3.16 30.95 -11.14
CA VAL A 395 -2.07 30.04 -10.73
C VAL A 395 -2.47 28.58 -10.95
N ARG A 396 -3.73 28.21 -10.69
CA ARG A 396 -4.21 26.83 -10.83
C ARG A 396 -4.38 26.43 -12.30
N LEU A 397 -4.93 27.32 -13.12
CA LEU A 397 -5.10 27.13 -14.57
C LEU A 397 -3.77 27.10 -15.31
N SER A 398 -2.73 27.75 -14.79
CA SER A 398 -1.38 27.69 -15.37
C SER A 398 -0.69 26.33 -15.22
N LYS A 399 -1.23 25.40 -14.42
CA LYS A 399 -0.64 24.07 -14.23
C LYS A 399 -1.01 23.15 -15.40
N PRO A 400 -0.04 22.53 -16.10
CA PRO A 400 -0.31 21.70 -17.28
C PRO A 400 -1.20 20.49 -16.96
N ASN A 401 -1.21 20.05 -15.71
CA ASN A 401 -1.94 18.87 -15.29
C ASN A 401 -3.39 19.15 -14.83
N VAL A 402 -3.81 20.42 -14.85
CA VAL A 402 -5.13 20.87 -14.43
C VAL A 402 -5.89 21.31 -15.68
N LYS A 403 -6.81 20.47 -16.16
CA LYS A 403 -7.71 20.85 -17.25
C LYS A 403 -9.04 21.33 -16.66
N PRO A 404 -9.34 22.65 -16.67
CA PRO A 404 -10.56 23.16 -16.05
C PRO A 404 -11.79 22.71 -16.82
N LEU A 405 -12.88 22.47 -16.10
CA LEU A 405 -14.19 22.14 -16.67
C LEU A 405 -15.17 23.28 -16.39
N ARG A 406 -15.46 23.52 -15.11
CA ARG A 406 -16.49 24.47 -14.67
C ARG A 406 -16.05 25.18 -13.40
N LEU A 407 -16.47 26.42 -13.24
CA LEU A 407 -16.24 27.24 -12.07
C LEU A 407 -17.57 27.68 -11.48
N PHE A 408 -17.75 27.47 -10.19
CA PHE A 408 -18.96 27.78 -9.44
C PHE A 408 -18.66 28.75 -8.29
N GLN A 409 -19.71 29.43 -7.81
CA GLN A 409 -19.71 30.19 -6.57
C GLN A 409 -20.81 29.67 -5.65
N ASP A 410 -20.47 29.50 -4.38
CA ASP A 410 -21.45 29.26 -3.33
C ASP A 410 -22.10 30.57 -2.86
N LYS A 411 -23.26 30.47 -2.20
CA LYS A 411 -24.01 31.58 -1.59
C LYS A 411 -23.17 32.36 -0.58
N ASP A 412 -22.22 31.70 0.08
CA ASP A 412 -21.29 32.31 1.03
C ASP A 412 -20.08 32.98 0.34
N GLY A 413 -19.99 32.93 -0.99
CA GLY A 413 -18.94 33.57 -1.80
C GLY A 413 -17.68 32.72 -2.01
N TYR A 414 -17.72 31.42 -1.68
CA TYR A 414 -16.63 30.48 -1.98
C TYR A 414 -16.58 30.18 -3.48
N ALA A 415 -15.38 30.15 -4.05
CA ALA A 415 -15.16 29.77 -5.44
C ALA A 415 -14.80 28.29 -5.54
N ILE A 416 -15.42 27.56 -6.47
CA ILE A 416 -15.18 26.12 -6.69
C ILE A 416 -14.78 25.88 -8.14
N LEU A 417 -13.57 25.41 -8.38
CA LEU A 417 -13.11 24.96 -9.69
C LEU A 417 -13.20 23.45 -9.78
N GLU A 418 -14.03 22.96 -10.69
CA GLU A 418 -14.01 21.58 -11.16
C GLU A 418 -13.01 21.45 -12.32
N CYS A 419 -12.11 20.46 -12.24
CA CYS A 419 -11.08 20.21 -13.23
C CYS A 419 -10.76 18.71 -13.35
N MET A 420 -10.22 18.29 -14.48
CA MET A 420 -9.66 16.94 -14.64
C MET A 420 -8.22 16.91 -14.15
N ASN A 421 -7.93 16.06 -13.16
CA ASN A 421 -6.56 15.85 -12.71
C ASN A 421 -5.86 14.87 -13.65
N THR A 422 -4.91 15.36 -14.46
CA THR A 422 -4.18 14.55 -15.45
C THR A 422 -2.83 14.05 -14.95
N SER A 423 -2.48 14.30 -13.69
CA SER A 423 -1.23 13.79 -13.07
C SER A 423 -1.31 12.31 -12.68
N LEU A 424 -2.47 11.69 -12.87
CA LEU A 424 -2.76 10.32 -12.48
C LEU A 424 -2.93 9.45 -13.72
N GLU A 425 -2.55 8.18 -13.59
CA GLU A 425 -2.61 7.17 -14.64
C GLU A 425 -4.02 7.03 -15.25
N THR A 426 -5.07 7.36 -14.48
CA THR A 426 -6.43 7.60 -14.98
C THR A 426 -6.95 8.96 -14.51
N PRO A 427 -7.15 9.94 -15.42
CA PRO A 427 -7.69 11.25 -15.07
C PRO A 427 -9.11 11.17 -14.53
N TYR A 428 -9.40 11.84 -13.41
CA TYR A 428 -10.75 11.90 -12.85
C TYR A 428 -11.15 13.34 -12.45
N PRO A 429 -12.45 13.66 -12.41
CA PRO A 429 -12.94 14.98 -12.02
C PRO A 429 -12.64 15.30 -10.55
N PHE A 430 -12.01 16.45 -10.33
CA PHE A 430 -11.53 16.90 -9.04
C PHE A 430 -11.91 18.36 -8.83
N CYS A 431 -12.39 18.69 -7.64
CA CYS A 431 -12.81 20.03 -7.27
C CYS A 431 -11.83 20.66 -6.27
N PHE A 432 -11.57 21.96 -6.46
CA PHE A 432 -10.88 22.82 -5.51
C PHE A 432 -11.81 23.93 -5.06
N MET A 433 -11.87 24.20 -3.75
CA MET A 433 -12.72 25.23 -3.16
C MET A 433 -11.88 26.22 -2.36
N TRP A 434 -12.11 27.52 -2.61
CA TRP A 434 -11.40 28.63 -1.99
C TRP A 434 -12.35 29.63 -1.33
N ASP A 435 -11.93 30.20 -0.21
CA ASP A 435 -12.63 31.34 0.41
C ASP A 435 -12.39 32.65 -0.36
N LYS A 436 -12.97 33.74 0.12
CA LYS A 436 -12.85 35.08 -0.48
C LYS A 436 -11.42 35.62 -0.48
N ASP A 437 -10.57 35.10 0.40
CA ASP A 437 -9.15 35.47 0.55
C ASP A 437 -8.22 34.56 -0.28
N GLY A 438 -8.78 33.62 -1.06
CA GLY A 438 -8.02 32.69 -1.90
C GLY A 438 -7.43 31.48 -1.15
N ASN A 439 -7.74 31.30 0.14
CA ASN A 439 -7.25 30.15 0.90
C ASN A 439 -8.05 28.89 0.52
N GLN A 440 -7.33 27.82 0.18
CA GLN A 440 -7.96 26.54 -0.14
C GLN A 440 -8.60 25.92 1.11
N LYS A 441 -9.93 25.85 1.16
CA LYS A 441 -10.66 25.23 2.26
C LYS A 441 -10.89 23.75 2.06
N ARG A 442 -11.11 23.33 0.80
CA ARG A 442 -11.46 21.94 0.48
C ARG A 442 -10.95 21.54 -0.89
N ALA A 443 -10.60 20.26 -1.03
CA ALA A 443 -10.15 19.63 -2.26
C ALA A 443 -10.59 18.16 -2.25
N GLY A 444 -11.11 17.64 -3.37
CA GLY A 444 -11.54 16.25 -3.45
C GLY A 444 -12.17 15.85 -4.78
N ALA A 445 -12.51 14.58 -4.93
CA ALA A 445 -13.25 14.08 -6.09
C ALA A 445 -14.60 14.82 -6.24
N ALA A 446 -14.99 15.14 -7.47
CA ALA A 446 -16.19 15.94 -7.76
C ALA A 446 -17.48 15.33 -7.18
N GLU A 447 -17.58 14.00 -7.12
CA GLU A 447 -18.71 13.28 -6.50
C GLU A 447 -18.93 13.58 -5.00
N LYS A 448 -17.93 14.17 -4.33
CA LYS A 448 -18.03 14.60 -2.92
C LYS A 448 -18.49 16.05 -2.76
N PHE A 449 -18.82 16.71 -3.87
CA PHE A 449 -19.34 18.06 -3.93
C PHE A 449 -20.74 18.00 -4.58
N ASN A 450 -21.76 18.54 -3.89
CA ASN A 450 -23.10 18.68 -4.45
C ASN A 450 -23.12 19.88 -5.41
N LEU A 451 -22.55 19.71 -6.61
CA LEU A 451 -22.32 20.83 -7.53
C LEU A 451 -23.61 21.52 -8.02
N GLU A 452 -24.76 20.86 -7.89
CA GLU A 452 -26.09 21.39 -8.22
C GLU A 452 -26.57 22.49 -7.25
N GLU A 453 -25.95 22.60 -6.07
CA GLU A 453 -26.29 23.61 -5.05
C GLU A 453 -25.57 24.95 -5.26
N PHE A 454 -24.58 25.00 -6.17
CA PHE A 454 -23.74 26.19 -6.42
C PHE A 454 -24.13 26.92 -7.71
N THR A 455 -23.85 28.23 -7.73
CA THR A 455 -24.11 29.08 -8.90
C THR A 455 -22.95 28.96 -9.89
N LEU A 456 -23.22 28.53 -11.11
CA LEU A 456 -22.21 28.45 -12.16
C LEU A 456 -21.75 29.86 -12.58
N ILE A 457 -20.44 30.12 -12.49
CA ILE A 457 -19.80 31.39 -12.87
C ILE A 457 -19.26 31.32 -14.30
N ARG A 458 -18.56 30.23 -14.63
CA ARG A 458 -17.83 30.10 -15.89
C ARG A 458 -17.70 28.64 -16.29
N GLU A 459 -18.06 28.31 -17.52
CA GLU A 459 -17.66 27.05 -18.16
C GLU A 459 -16.41 27.29 -18.98
N TYR A 460 -15.43 26.40 -18.83
CA TYR A 460 -14.25 26.40 -19.68
C TYR A 460 -14.57 25.49 -20.86
N GLN A 461 -14.69 26.07 -22.06
CA GLN A 461 -14.92 25.28 -23.26
C GLN A 461 -13.82 24.22 -23.39
N SER A 462 -14.22 22.96 -23.50
CA SER A 462 -13.37 21.96 -24.13
C SER A 462 -13.17 22.39 -25.58
N THR A 463 -11.94 22.60 -26.03
CA THR A 463 -11.66 22.37 -27.47
C THR A 463 -12.22 20.99 -27.79
N GLN A 464 -13.19 20.96 -28.71
CA GLN A 464 -14.26 19.96 -28.91
C GLN A 464 -15.60 20.25 -28.21
N SER A 465 -16.15 21.44 -28.46
CA SER A 465 -17.54 21.53 -28.92
C SER A 465 -17.57 21.25 -30.42
N GLN A 466 -17.48 19.98 -30.81
CA GLN A 466 -18.25 19.52 -31.96
C GLN A 466 -19.53 18.96 -31.37
N SER A 467 -20.65 19.49 -31.86
CA SER A 467 -21.98 18.90 -31.74
C SER A 467 -21.91 17.37 -31.62
N ILE A 468 -22.23 16.81 -30.45
CA ILE A 468 -22.63 15.41 -30.37
C ILE A 468 -24.09 15.37 -30.79
N GLU A 469 -24.32 15.61 -32.07
CA GLU A 469 -25.32 14.81 -32.76
C GLU A 469 -24.63 13.48 -33.06
N ASN A 470 -25.24 12.40 -32.55
CA ASN A 470 -24.92 10.99 -32.77
C ASN A 470 -23.67 10.43 -32.06
N GLY A 471 -23.90 9.76 -30.93
CA GLY A 471 -22.89 8.94 -30.24
C GLY A 471 -23.48 8.04 -29.16
N THR A 472 -24.37 7.11 -29.56
CA THR A 472 -24.89 5.95 -28.80
C THR A 472 -25.54 6.23 -27.43
N ILE A 473 -26.85 6.50 -27.44
CA ILE A 473 -27.71 6.31 -26.28
C ILE A 473 -28.02 4.81 -26.22
N PHE A 474 -27.47 4.11 -25.22
CA PHE A 474 -27.93 2.77 -24.92
C PHE A 474 -29.38 2.84 -24.44
N SER A 475 -30.26 2.18 -25.18
CA SER A 475 -31.67 2.07 -24.83
C SER A 475 -32.10 0.62 -24.98
N HIS A 476 -32.71 0.07 -23.94
CA HIS A 476 -33.33 -1.25 -23.96
C HIS A 476 -34.82 -1.11 -23.64
N PRO A 477 -35.73 -1.78 -24.40
CA PRO A 477 -37.17 -1.67 -24.19
C PRO A 477 -37.62 -2.14 -22.79
N ASP A 478 -36.93 -3.13 -22.23
CA ASP A 478 -37.25 -3.69 -20.90
C ASP A 478 -36.73 -2.84 -19.72
N LEU A 479 -36.21 -1.64 -19.99
CA LEU A 479 -35.65 -0.73 -18.99
C LEU A 479 -36.39 0.60 -18.99
N THR A 480 -36.47 1.22 -17.82
CA THR A 480 -37.06 2.56 -17.70
C THR A 480 -36.14 3.61 -18.35
N SER A 481 -36.69 4.76 -18.75
CA SER A 481 -35.90 5.87 -19.30
C SER A 481 -34.79 6.34 -18.35
N LYS A 482 -35.02 6.23 -17.03
CA LYS A 482 -34.01 6.55 -16.00
C LYS A 482 -32.89 5.51 -15.96
N GLN A 483 -33.23 4.22 -16.03
CA GLN A 483 -32.25 3.13 -16.10
C GLN A 483 -31.42 3.21 -17.40
N ASN A 484 -32.06 3.42 -18.55
CA ASN A 484 -31.41 3.64 -19.85
C ASN A 484 -30.47 4.85 -19.83
N GLY A 485 -30.93 5.98 -19.28
CA GLY A 485 -30.12 7.18 -19.13
C GLY A 485 -28.89 6.96 -18.25
N TYR A 486 -29.02 6.20 -17.16
CA TYR A 486 -27.89 5.90 -16.28
C TYR A 486 -26.88 4.96 -16.95
N ILE A 487 -27.35 3.90 -17.60
CA ILE A 487 -26.48 2.95 -18.32
C ILE A 487 -25.74 3.68 -19.45
N SER A 488 -26.43 4.49 -20.25
CA SER A 488 -25.83 5.29 -21.32
C SER A 488 -24.68 6.16 -20.80
N LYS A 489 -24.91 6.90 -19.71
CA LYS A 489 -23.86 7.73 -19.07
C LYS A 489 -22.68 6.90 -18.59
N ARG A 490 -22.92 5.72 -18.02
CA ARG A 490 -21.87 4.82 -17.52
C ARG A 490 -21.07 4.17 -18.64
N LEU A 491 -21.73 3.71 -19.70
CA LEU A 491 -21.06 3.16 -20.88
C LEU A 491 -20.20 4.22 -21.57
N ALA A 492 -20.72 5.44 -21.76
CA ALA A 492 -19.94 6.55 -22.31
C ALA A 492 -18.74 6.91 -21.42
N HIS A 493 -18.92 6.89 -20.09
CA HIS A 493 -17.82 7.10 -19.14
C HIS A 493 -16.78 5.99 -19.21
N TRP A 494 -17.17 4.73 -19.28
CA TRP A 494 -16.25 3.59 -19.37
C TRP A 494 -15.55 3.49 -20.72
N GLN A 495 -16.21 3.84 -21.81
CA GLN A 495 -15.59 3.96 -23.13
C GLN A 495 -14.49 5.04 -23.12
N LYS A 496 -14.71 6.15 -22.41
CA LYS A 496 -13.71 7.23 -22.27
C LYS A 496 -12.58 6.89 -21.29
N THR A 497 -12.85 6.13 -20.23
CA THR A 497 -11.91 5.93 -19.12
C THR A 497 -11.25 4.55 -19.09
N GLY A 498 -11.77 3.57 -19.83
CA GLY A 498 -11.30 2.18 -19.83
C GLY A 498 -11.48 1.44 -18.51
N VAL A 499 -12.31 1.96 -17.60
CA VAL A 499 -12.45 1.44 -16.22
C VAL A 499 -13.15 0.08 -16.17
N GLY A 500 -14.06 -0.20 -17.10
CA GLY A 500 -14.73 -1.49 -17.19
C GLY A 500 -15.28 -1.77 -18.59
N VAL A 501 -15.35 -3.05 -18.95
CA VAL A 501 -15.94 -3.53 -20.21
C VAL A 501 -17.30 -4.14 -19.88
N PRO A 502 -18.42 -3.62 -20.41
CA PRO A 502 -19.73 -4.24 -20.20
C PRO A 502 -19.74 -5.62 -20.86
N VAL A 503 -20.32 -6.60 -20.19
CA VAL A 503 -20.41 -7.98 -20.69
C VAL A 503 -21.87 -8.32 -20.95
N ARG A 504 -22.72 -8.21 -19.94
CA ARG A 504 -24.13 -8.59 -20.05
C ARG A 504 -25.02 -7.75 -19.14
N LEU A 505 -26.26 -7.52 -19.56
CA LEU A 505 -27.28 -6.86 -18.78
C LEU A 505 -28.40 -7.84 -18.44
N TYR A 506 -28.87 -7.78 -17.20
CA TYR A 506 -29.94 -8.61 -16.70
C TYR A 506 -31.06 -7.73 -16.12
N LYS A 507 -32.31 -8.19 -16.25
CA LYS A 507 -33.46 -7.63 -15.53
C LYS A 507 -33.86 -8.59 -14.40
N SER A 508 -34.12 -8.04 -13.22
CA SER A 508 -34.68 -8.82 -12.12
C SER A 508 -36.13 -9.20 -12.43
N ALA A 509 -36.47 -10.48 -12.31
CA ALA A 509 -37.85 -10.96 -12.45
C ALA A 509 -38.72 -10.59 -11.24
N GLN A 510 -38.10 -10.22 -10.11
CA GLN A 510 -38.78 -9.97 -8.82
C GLN A 510 -38.80 -8.49 -8.41
N TYR A 511 -37.96 -7.65 -9.04
CA TYR A 511 -37.74 -6.28 -8.58
C TYR A 511 -37.51 -5.31 -9.75
N ASP A 512 -37.89 -4.04 -9.61
CA ASP A 512 -37.72 -3.03 -10.67
C ASP A 512 -36.30 -2.43 -10.71
N TRP A 513 -35.30 -3.28 -10.80
CA TRP A 513 -33.91 -2.88 -11.02
C TRP A 513 -33.21 -3.82 -11.99
N ALA A 514 -32.17 -3.31 -12.62
CA ALA A 514 -31.37 -4.03 -13.61
C ALA A 514 -29.97 -4.29 -13.07
N LEU A 515 -29.32 -5.33 -13.57
CA LEU A 515 -27.96 -5.71 -13.16
C LEU A 515 -27.06 -5.68 -14.38
N LEU A 516 -26.04 -4.82 -14.37
CA LEU A 516 -25.01 -4.77 -15.40
C LEU A 516 -23.77 -5.54 -14.92
N GLU A 517 -23.40 -6.59 -15.65
CA GLU A 517 -22.16 -7.32 -15.48
C GLU A 517 -21.07 -6.68 -16.33
N CYS A 518 -19.92 -6.41 -15.72
CA CYS A 518 -18.77 -5.86 -16.41
C CYS A 518 -17.46 -6.49 -15.92
N ILE A 519 -16.43 -6.45 -16.76
CA ILE A 519 -15.06 -6.81 -16.39
C ILE A 519 -14.33 -5.52 -16.07
N HIS A 520 -13.89 -5.38 -14.82
CA HIS A 520 -13.10 -4.25 -14.38
C HIS A 520 -11.66 -4.34 -14.90
N ARG A 521 -10.95 -3.21 -14.98
CA ARG A 521 -9.56 -3.13 -15.50
C ARG A 521 -8.55 -4.04 -14.78
N ASP A 522 -8.84 -4.48 -13.55
CA ASP A 522 -8.00 -5.44 -12.81
C ASP A 522 -8.31 -6.91 -13.17
N GLY A 523 -9.13 -7.15 -14.18
CA GLY A 523 -9.52 -8.46 -14.69
C GLY A 523 -10.62 -9.15 -13.88
N LYS A 524 -11.18 -8.50 -12.85
CA LYS A 524 -12.26 -9.06 -12.03
C LYS A 524 -13.63 -8.70 -12.59
N THR A 525 -14.55 -9.65 -12.48
CA THR A 525 -15.96 -9.40 -12.76
C THR A 525 -16.57 -8.53 -11.65
N MET A 526 -17.24 -7.46 -12.06
CA MET A 526 -17.99 -6.56 -11.22
C MET A 526 -19.45 -6.57 -11.67
N TYR A 527 -20.35 -6.42 -10.70
CA TYR A 527 -21.78 -6.29 -10.98
C TYR A 527 -22.30 -4.97 -10.45
N MET A 528 -23.07 -4.26 -11.25
CA MET A 528 -23.68 -2.98 -10.88
C MET A 528 -25.20 -3.14 -10.88
N ARG A 529 -25.83 -2.92 -9.73
CA ARG A 529 -27.28 -2.87 -9.61
C ARG A 529 -27.76 -1.46 -9.92
N ILE A 530 -28.72 -1.32 -10.82
CA ILE A 530 -29.18 -0.04 -11.35
C ILE A 530 -30.66 0.12 -11.02
N PHE A 531 -30.96 1.14 -10.22
CA PHE A 531 -32.30 1.54 -9.82
C PHE A 531 -32.75 2.76 -10.64
N ASN A 532 -33.99 3.21 -10.40
CA ASN A 532 -34.53 4.43 -10.98
C ASN A 532 -33.85 5.68 -10.38
N GLY A 533 -32.65 6.01 -10.88
CA GLY A 533 -31.94 7.26 -10.58
C GLY A 533 -30.58 7.09 -9.90
N TYR A 534 -30.20 5.89 -9.47
CA TYR A 534 -28.90 5.61 -8.83
C TYR A 534 -28.48 4.15 -9.03
N ALA A 535 -27.21 3.84 -8.72
CA ALA A 535 -26.68 2.48 -8.83
C ALA A 535 -25.70 2.14 -7.71
N ASP A 536 -25.64 0.84 -7.35
CA ASP A 536 -24.72 0.29 -6.36
C ASP A 536 -23.77 -0.72 -7.01
N PHE A 537 -22.50 -0.71 -6.57
CA PHE A 537 -21.49 -1.68 -7.00
C PHE A 537 -21.41 -2.88 -6.06
N ILE A 538 -21.43 -4.08 -6.63
CA ILE A 538 -21.28 -5.35 -5.92
C ILE A 538 -20.00 -6.03 -6.41
N TYR A 539 -19.02 -6.12 -5.50
CA TYR A 539 -17.71 -6.72 -5.77
C TYR A 539 -17.65 -8.22 -5.39
N ASN A 540 -18.76 -8.83 -4.96
CA ASN A 540 -18.85 -10.27 -4.68
C ASN A 540 -20.28 -10.81 -4.87
N PHE A 541 -20.49 -11.63 -5.89
CA PHE A 541 -21.81 -12.09 -6.35
C PHE A 541 -22.42 -13.25 -5.55
N ARG A 542 -21.77 -13.75 -4.49
CA ARG A 542 -22.24 -14.91 -3.70
C ARG A 542 -23.58 -14.71 -2.96
N PHE A 543 -24.18 -13.53 -3.02
CA PHE A 543 -25.40 -13.17 -2.29
C PHE A 543 -26.65 -12.99 -3.17
N ILE A 544 -26.56 -13.22 -4.49
CA ILE A 544 -27.69 -13.01 -5.39
C ILE A 544 -28.06 -14.34 -6.07
N ASN A 545 -29.28 -14.80 -5.86
CA ASN A 545 -29.82 -15.98 -6.54
C ASN A 545 -29.84 -15.73 -8.05
N ARG A 546 -29.06 -16.51 -8.82
CA ARG A 546 -28.94 -16.36 -10.27
C ARG A 546 -30.28 -16.58 -10.99
N ASP A 547 -31.16 -17.39 -10.42
CA ASP A 547 -32.45 -17.75 -11.02
C ASP A 547 -33.47 -16.59 -11.02
N SER A 548 -33.18 -15.50 -10.29
CA SER A 548 -34.02 -14.30 -10.25
C SER A 548 -33.69 -13.25 -11.33
N PHE A 549 -32.67 -13.49 -12.18
CA PHE A 549 -32.18 -12.53 -13.17
C PHE A 549 -32.26 -13.09 -14.58
N ILE A 550 -33.02 -12.42 -15.44
CA ILE A 550 -33.17 -12.78 -16.84
C ILE A 550 -32.17 -11.93 -17.65
N PRO A 551 -31.24 -12.52 -18.40
CA PRO A 551 -30.37 -11.77 -19.29
C PRO A 551 -31.21 -11.12 -20.39
N ILE A 552 -31.11 -9.81 -20.54
CA ILE A 552 -31.87 -9.03 -21.51
C ILE A 552 -30.99 -8.49 -22.65
N HIS A 553 -29.69 -8.32 -22.43
CA HIS A 553 -28.78 -7.81 -23.46
C HIS A 553 -27.36 -8.34 -23.27
N ASP A 554 -26.72 -8.77 -24.35
CA ASP A 554 -25.33 -9.24 -24.34
C ASP A 554 -24.46 -8.28 -25.17
N PHE A 555 -23.47 -7.69 -24.52
CA PHE A 555 -22.57 -6.71 -25.16
C PHE A 555 -21.41 -7.39 -25.90
N THR A 556 -21.23 -8.71 -25.73
CA THR A 556 -20.11 -9.46 -26.32
C THR A 556 -20.42 -10.07 -27.68
N THR A 557 -21.71 -10.13 -28.06
CA THR A 557 -22.19 -10.78 -29.28
C THR A 557 -22.73 -9.83 -30.35
N VAL A 558 -22.51 -8.51 -30.25
CA VAL A 558 -22.90 -7.60 -31.33
C VAL A 558 -21.89 -7.71 -32.47
N GLU A 559 -22.23 -8.57 -33.43
CA GLU A 559 -21.62 -8.68 -34.74
C GLU A 559 -21.61 -7.32 -35.46
N GLN A 560 -20.43 -6.92 -35.91
CA GLN A 560 -20.13 -6.34 -37.22
C GLN A 560 -20.88 -5.10 -37.75
N GLU A 561 -21.68 -4.38 -36.96
CA GLU A 561 -22.10 -3.01 -37.33
C GLU A 561 -21.61 -1.98 -36.31
N VAL A 562 -20.36 -1.56 -36.55
CA VAL A 562 -19.86 -0.19 -36.41
C VAL A 562 -20.31 0.56 -35.14
N ILE A 563 -19.45 0.53 -34.12
CA ILE A 563 -19.09 1.79 -33.44
C ILE A 563 -17.65 2.10 -33.86
N GLN A 564 -17.47 2.51 -35.12
CA GLN A 564 -16.30 3.29 -35.51
C GLN A 564 -16.51 4.69 -34.97
N CYS A 565 -15.69 5.11 -34.01
CA CYS A 565 -15.46 6.52 -33.74
C CYS A 565 -14.09 6.87 -34.33
N THR A 566 -14.09 7.38 -35.55
CA THR A 566 -12.95 8.07 -36.16
C THR A 566 -12.82 9.49 -35.59
N VAL A 567 -11.58 9.77 -35.15
CA VAL A 567 -10.87 11.01 -34.76
C VAL A 567 -11.63 12.10 -34.01
#